data_AF-A0A1M5MR63-F1
#
_entry.id   AF-A0A1M5MR63-F1
#
_cell.length_a   1.000
_cell.length_b   1.000
_cell.length_c   1.000
_cell.angle_alpha   90.00
_cell.angle_beta   90.00
_cell.angle_gamma   90.00
#
_symmetry.space_group_name_H-M   'P 1'
#
loop_
_entity.id
_entity.type
_entity.pdbx_description
1 polymer ?
#
loop_
_entity_poly.entity_id
_entity_poly.type
_entity_poly.pdbx_seq_one_letter_code
_entity_poly.pdbx_strand_id
1 'polypeptide(L)'
;MKRIAIFIDGTWNRPDAQHPTNVLRLSRCVHHYDRKTNVPQYVIYTAGVGSGEGSTWLARKLDRWFGGGFGWGSLALMENVYRRLVYAYEPGDEVYVFGFSRGAFAARSLVGLIRSCGIAPRSHLDRIPEAVARYVDRSGATHPEDPSSYEFRESFAPYTATSDKEFKWRRERGNTEAIRLYVDYVGVWDTVSALGVPKWAPFAKSFNQKYEFHDAELSSSVLSARHAISLDERRSSFPAHPWSNLDRLNEPTLSAKGPKQRKPFLQQWFPGNHGSVGGGGRRIGLSSITMHWIAQGAVDAGLSISWEDFDRQAWRFSVLEKLDNKFGPVGAVNWVLQQSKKDREGPSDIENLSLAAVDRFQLDDEYRPKSLDQIYHELYDLSEAEWGDLRGQMIARDGGPTHDLDDGLRPRD
;
A
#
# COMPACT_ATOMS: atom_id res chain seq x y z
N MET A 1 18.29 7.60 -15.55
CA MET A 1 16.87 7.47 -15.18
C MET A 1 16.43 6.04 -15.41
N LYS A 2 15.84 5.45 -14.38
CA LYS A 2 15.24 4.11 -14.34
C LYS A 2 14.02 4.12 -13.41
N ARG A 3 13.20 3.08 -13.49
CA ARG A 3 12.08 2.84 -12.57
C ARG A 3 12.47 1.88 -11.48
N ILE A 4 12.23 2.21 -10.22
CA ILE A 4 12.51 1.33 -9.08
C ILE A 4 11.17 0.94 -8.45
N ALA A 5 10.80 -0.33 -8.59
CA ALA A 5 9.57 -0.88 -8.03
C ALA A 5 9.88 -1.70 -6.76
N ILE A 6 9.41 -1.20 -5.62
CA ILE A 6 9.65 -1.75 -4.29
C ILE A 6 8.41 -2.52 -3.85
N PHE A 7 8.58 -3.80 -3.50
CA PHE A 7 7.51 -4.69 -3.09
C PHE A 7 7.75 -5.20 -1.67
N ILE A 8 6.89 -4.82 -0.73
CA ILE A 8 7.01 -5.18 0.69
C ILE A 8 5.87 -6.10 1.10
N ASP A 9 6.18 -7.38 1.28
CA ASP A 9 5.16 -8.38 1.60
C ASP A 9 4.70 -8.33 3.07
N GLY A 10 3.54 -8.93 3.34
CA GLY A 10 3.02 -9.11 4.68
C GLY A 10 3.88 -10.06 5.52
N THR A 11 3.91 -9.83 6.84
CA THR A 11 4.59 -10.68 7.82
C THR A 11 4.14 -12.14 7.71
N TRP A 12 5.09 -13.08 7.81
CA TRP A 12 4.95 -14.53 7.61
C TRP A 12 4.75 -15.00 6.16
N ASN A 13 4.67 -14.10 5.18
CA ASN A 13 4.65 -14.49 3.78
C ASN A 13 6.07 -14.70 3.28
N ARG A 14 6.25 -15.73 2.44
CA ARG A 14 7.55 -16.13 1.91
C ARG A 14 7.50 -16.20 0.37
N PRO A 15 8.63 -15.97 -0.30
CA PRO A 15 8.72 -16.06 -1.76
C PRO A 15 8.42 -17.47 -2.32
N ASP A 16 8.56 -18.51 -1.48
CA ASP A 16 8.32 -19.92 -1.80
C ASP A 16 6.94 -20.43 -1.33
N ALA A 17 6.04 -19.54 -0.89
CA ALA A 17 4.71 -19.93 -0.47
C ALA A 17 3.91 -20.56 -1.63
N GLN A 18 3.24 -21.68 -1.36
CA GLN A 18 2.34 -22.36 -2.32
C GLN A 18 1.23 -21.42 -2.83
N HIS A 19 0.80 -20.48 -1.99
CA HIS A 19 -0.18 -19.46 -2.32
C HIS A 19 0.45 -18.08 -2.10
N PRO A 20 1.01 -17.45 -3.14
CA PRO A 20 1.68 -16.16 -3.01
C PRO A 20 0.68 -15.02 -2.80
N THR A 21 1.15 -13.91 -2.22
CA THR A 21 0.37 -12.67 -2.11
C THR A 21 0.35 -11.90 -3.42
N ASN A 22 -0.53 -10.92 -3.51
CA ASN A 22 -0.58 -9.98 -4.64
C ASN A 22 0.73 -9.19 -4.80
N VAL A 23 1.44 -8.92 -3.69
CA VAL A 23 2.76 -8.26 -3.71
C VAL A 23 3.75 -9.09 -4.52
N LEU A 24 3.90 -10.39 -4.19
CA LEU A 24 4.81 -11.29 -4.89
C LEU A 24 4.34 -11.63 -6.31
N ARG A 25 3.03 -11.82 -6.49
CA ARG A 25 2.44 -12.06 -7.81
C ARG A 25 2.74 -10.88 -8.74
N LEU A 26 2.45 -9.65 -8.32
CA LEU A 26 2.68 -8.46 -9.13
C LEU A 26 4.18 -8.18 -9.37
N SER A 27 5.04 -8.42 -8.37
CA SER A 27 6.49 -8.21 -8.55
C SER A 27 7.08 -9.08 -9.66
N ARG A 28 6.50 -10.27 -9.89
CA ARG A 28 6.90 -11.19 -10.98
C ARG A 28 6.47 -10.71 -12.37
N CYS A 29 5.54 -9.76 -12.44
CA CYS A 29 5.02 -9.24 -13.71
C CYS A 29 5.80 -8.01 -14.20
N VAL A 30 6.64 -7.38 -13.39
CA VAL A 30 7.36 -6.16 -13.81
C VAL A 30 8.43 -6.52 -14.83
N HIS A 31 8.41 -5.87 -16.00
CA HIS A 31 9.46 -6.05 -16.99
C HIS A 31 10.81 -5.54 -16.46
N HIS A 32 11.92 -6.18 -16.78
CA HIS A 32 13.25 -5.60 -16.49
C HIS A 32 13.56 -4.36 -17.32
N TYR A 33 12.86 -4.18 -18.44
CA TYR A 33 13.08 -3.10 -19.38
C TYR A 33 11.79 -2.76 -20.12
N ASP A 34 11.37 -1.49 -20.05
CA ASP A 34 10.25 -1.00 -20.84
C ASP A 34 10.72 -0.66 -22.25
N ARG A 35 10.42 -1.55 -23.20
CA ARG A 35 10.79 -1.36 -24.61
C ARG A 35 10.07 -0.19 -25.28
N LYS A 36 8.92 0.24 -24.76
CA LYS A 36 8.14 1.35 -25.35
C LYS A 36 8.76 2.70 -25.03
N THR A 37 9.23 2.87 -23.79
CA THR A 37 9.82 4.13 -23.31
C THR A 37 11.35 4.10 -23.23
N ASN A 38 11.97 2.95 -23.52
CA ASN A 38 13.42 2.76 -23.46
C ASN A 38 13.98 2.96 -22.03
N VAL A 39 13.19 2.63 -21.00
CA VAL A 39 13.50 2.84 -19.58
C VAL A 39 13.76 1.49 -18.88
N PRO A 40 14.92 1.28 -18.24
CA PRO A 40 15.15 0.09 -17.42
C PRO A 40 14.33 0.14 -16.13
N GLN A 41 13.90 -1.02 -15.63
CA GLN A 41 13.15 -1.13 -14.38
C GLN A 41 13.80 -2.15 -13.44
N TYR A 42 13.90 -1.78 -12.17
CA TYR A 42 14.57 -2.54 -11.13
C TYR A 42 13.60 -2.89 -10.01
N VAL A 43 13.53 -4.18 -9.66
CA VAL A 43 12.61 -4.68 -8.64
C VAL A 43 13.34 -4.92 -7.32
N ILE A 44 12.85 -4.28 -6.26
CA ILE A 44 13.27 -4.51 -4.88
C ILE A 44 12.15 -5.26 -4.16
N TYR A 45 12.20 -6.59 -4.14
CA TYR A 45 11.29 -7.40 -3.33
C TYR A 45 11.86 -7.66 -1.94
N THR A 46 11.04 -7.54 -0.89
CA THR A 46 11.36 -8.00 0.46
C THR A 46 10.21 -8.84 1.03
N ALA A 47 10.56 -9.96 1.65
CA ALA A 47 9.62 -10.73 2.45
C ALA A 47 9.26 -9.92 3.72
N GLY A 48 8.06 -10.15 4.26
CA GLY A 48 7.61 -9.45 5.47
C GLY A 48 8.35 -9.91 6.73
N VAL A 49 8.24 -9.12 7.80
CA VAL A 49 8.81 -9.41 9.13
C VAL A 49 8.48 -10.85 9.57
N GLY A 50 9.43 -11.56 10.18
CA GLY A 50 9.21 -12.93 10.69
C GLY A 50 9.18 -14.05 9.64
N SER A 51 9.43 -13.74 8.36
CA SER A 51 9.55 -14.75 7.29
C SER A 51 10.77 -15.67 7.45
N GLY A 52 11.77 -15.24 8.23
CA GLY A 52 12.92 -16.04 8.69
C GLY A 52 13.89 -16.36 7.55
N GLU A 53 14.82 -15.44 7.28
CA GLU A 53 15.94 -15.64 6.33
C GLU A 53 17.07 -16.52 6.90
N GLY A 54 16.97 -16.97 8.16
CA GLY A 54 17.90 -17.93 8.75
C GLY A 54 17.71 -19.35 8.21
N SER A 55 18.77 -19.94 7.64
CA SER A 55 18.78 -21.31 7.09
C SER A 55 18.66 -22.42 8.15
N THR A 56 18.72 -22.09 9.44
CA THR A 56 18.75 -23.07 10.54
C THR A 56 17.47 -23.04 11.38
N TRP A 57 17.00 -24.22 11.80
CA TRP A 57 15.81 -24.39 12.66
C TRP A 57 15.87 -23.58 13.98
N LEU A 58 17.06 -23.42 14.56
CA LEU A 58 17.29 -22.59 15.75
C LEU A 58 17.10 -21.09 15.48
N ALA A 59 17.59 -20.58 14.34
CA ALA A 59 17.42 -19.18 13.94
C ALA A 59 15.94 -18.84 13.72
N ARG A 60 15.19 -19.75 13.09
CA ARG A 60 13.73 -19.63 12.89
C ARG A 60 12.93 -19.60 14.20
N LYS A 61 13.45 -20.21 15.27
CA LYS A 61 12.79 -20.26 16.58
C LYS A 61 13.15 -19.06 17.45
N LEU A 62 14.36 -18.52 17.31
CA LEU A 62 14.81 -17.31 18.00
C LEU A 62 14.12 -16.04 17.47
N ASP A 63 13.96 -15.88 16.14
CA ASP A 63 13.15 -14.80 15.55
C ASP A 63 11.70 -14.83 16.06
N ARG A 64 11.17 -16.04 16.24
CA ARG A 64 9.81 -16.31 16.70
C ARG A 64 9.59 -16.04 18.20
N TRP A 65 10.65 -15.88 18.99
CA TRP A 65 10.57 -15.67 20.45
C TRP A 65 11.19 -14.36 20.94
N PHE A 66 12.25 -13.86 20.31
CA PHE A 66 12.87 -12.57 20.65
C PHE A 66 12.30 -11.38 19.86
N GLY A 67 11.39 -11.62 18.91
CA GLY A 67 10.60 -10.59 18.22
C GLY A 67 9.53 -9.90 19.10
N GLY A 68 9.68 -9.92 20.42
CA GLY A 68 8.74 -9.36 21.40
C GLY A 68 8.64 -7.82 21.41
N GLY A 69 9.43 -7.12 20.58
CA GLY A 69 9.25 -5.70 20.27
C GLY A 69 8.56 -5.52 18.93
N PHE A 70 7.24 -5.74 18.87
CA PHE A 70 6.44 -5.80 17.64
C PHE A 70 6.54 -4.56 16.70
N GLY A 71 6.99 -3.40 17.18
CA GLY A 71 7.25 -2.20 16.36
C GLY A 71 8.69 -2.02 15.88
N TRP A 72 9.66 -2.73 16.46
CA TRP A 72 11.07 -2.68 16.04
C TRP A 72 11.29 -3.42 14.71
N GLY A 73 10.57 -4.51 14.48
CA GLY A 73 10.69 -5.30 13.25
C GLY A 73 10.22 -4.57 11.99
N SER A 74 9.18 -3.74 12.09
CA SER A 74 8.70 -2.92 10.96
C SER A 74 9.66 -1.76 10.64
N LEU A 75 10.23 -1.12 11.66
CA LEU A 75 11.26 -0.09 11.47
C LEU A 75 12.53 -0.66 10.84
N ALA A 76 13.01 -1.82 11.32
CA ALA A 76 14.17 -2.49 10.74
C ALA A 76 13.92 -2.93 9.28
N LEU A 77 12.72 -3.43 8.96
CA LEU A 77 12.34 -3.75 7.59
C LEU A 77 12.34 -2.51 6.70
N MET A 78 11.73 -1.42 7.16
CA MET A 78 11.71 -0.14 6.45
C MET A 78 13.13 0.38 6.21
N GLU A 79 13.98 0.38 7.23
CA GLU A 79 15.38 0.82 7.16
C GLU A 79 16.19 -0.02 6.17
N ASN A 80 16.01 -1.34 6.18
CA ASN A 80 16.66 -2.24 5.22
C ASN A 80 16.21 -2.00 3.78
N VAL A 81 14.92 -1.74 3.56
CA VAL A 81 14.41 -1.38 2.23
C VAL A 81 14.94 -0.01 1.79
N TYR A 82 14.99 0.98 2.70
CA TYR A 82 15.55 2.30 2.41
C TYR A 82 17.04 2.20 2.03
N ARG A 83 17.84 1.38 2.73
CA ARG A 83 19.23 1.08 2.32
C ARG A 83 19.31 0.53 0.90
N ARG A 84 18.47 -0.43 0.55
CA ARG A 84 18.44 -1.01 -0.81
C ARG A 84 18.05 0.02 -1.86
N LEU A 85 17.12 0.92 -1.53
CA LEU A 85 16.78 2.06 -2.38
C LEU A 85 17.98 2.99 -2.56
N VAL A 86 18.70 3.38 -1.50
CA VAL A 86 19.91 4.22 -1.58
C VAL A 86 20.98 3.62 -2.50
N TYR A 87 21.15 2.30 -2.50
CA TYR A 87 22.08 1.64 -3.43
C TYR A 87 21.62 1.72 -4.89
N ALA A 88 20.32 1.57 -5.14
CA ALA A 88 19.75 1.51 -6.49
C ALA A 88 19.50 2.90 -7.11
N TYR A 89 19.09 3.88 -6.30
CA TYR A 89 18.57 5.17 -6.74
C TYR A 89 19.67 6.11 -7.23
N GLU A 90 19.38 6.79 -8.34
CA GLU A 90 20.08 7.96 -8.83
C GLU A 90 19.08 9.12 -8.95
N PRO A 91 19.49 10.38 -8.72
CA PRO A 91 18.60 11.52 -8.88
C PRO A 91 17.90 11.53 -10.24
N GLY A 92 16.56 11.49 -10.23
CA GLY A 92 15.72 11.49 -11.41
C GLY A 92 15.14 10.12 -11.77
N ASP A 93 15.45 9.08 -10.98
CA ASP A 93 14.76 7.80 -11.07
C ASP A 93 13.33 7.89 -10.50
N GLU A 94 12.44 7.09 -11.09
CA GLU A 94 11.03 6.99 -10.71
C GLU A 94 10.86 5.90 -9.64
N VAL A 95 10.06 6.16 -8.60
CA VAL A 95 9.92 5.27 -7.43
C VAL A 95 8.47 4.80 -7.26
N TYR A 96 8.28 3.49 -7.28
CA TYR A 96 7.00 2.82 -7.09
C TYR A 96 7.06 1.98 -5.82
N VAL A 97 6.07 2.10 -4.94
CA VAL A 97 6.06 1.38 -3.66
C VAL A 97 4.78 0.58 -3.51
N PHE A 98 4.92 -0.72 -3.27
CA PHE A 98 3.81 -1.65 -3.08
C PHE A 98 3.90 -2.34 -1.74
N GLY A 99 2.76 -2.61 -1.12
CA GLY A 99 2.74 -3.41 0.10
C GLY A 99 1.39 -3.99 0.47
N PHE A 100 1.41 -5.07 1.24
CA PHE A 100 0.21 -5.71 1.76
C PHE A 100 0.27 -5.83 3.28
N SER A 101 -0.84 -5.57 3.99
CA SER A 101 -0.94 -5.78 5.43
C SER A 101 0.06 -4.92 6.21
N ARG A 102 0.88 -5.55 7.06
CA ARG A 102 2.04 -4.89 7.70
C ARG A 102 3.12 -4.46 6.70
N GLY A 103 3.21 -5.11 5.55
CA GLY A 103 4.02 -4.65 4.43
C GLY A 103 3.50 -3.35 3.83
N ALA A 104 2.17 -3.15 3.80
CA ALA A 104 1.57 -1.87 3.40
C ALA A 104 1.86 -0.76 4.43
N PHE A 105 1.85 -1.10 5.73
CA PHE A 105 2.32 -0.18 6.78
C PHE A 105 3.77 0.23 6.51
N ALA A 106 4.68 -0.73 6.31
CA ALA A 106 6.08 -0.46 6.02
C ALA A 106 6.30 0.31 4.70
N ALA A 107 5.51 0.05 3.66
CA ALA A 107 5.51 0.80 2.40
C ALA A 107 5.15 2.27 2.63
N ARG A 108 4.08 2.53 3.39
CA ARG A 108 3.67 3.89 3.76
C ARG A 108 4.70 4.57 4.65
N SER A 109 5.28 3.86 5.62
CA SER A 109 6.37 4.38 6.47
C SER A 109 7.62 4.70 5.66
N LEU A 110 7.98 3.87 4.67
CA LEU A 110 9.08 4.15 3.75
C LEU A 110 8.85 5.45 2.97
N VAL A 111 7.63 5.66 2.45
CA VAL A 111 7.27 6.92 1.77
C VAL A 111 7.35 8.11 2.74
N GLY A 112 6.89 7.93 3.98
CA GLY A 112 7.03 8.94 5.05
C GLY A 112 8.49 9.26 5.38
N LEU A 113 9.36 8.24 5.44
CA LEU A 113 10.80 8.40 5.66
C LEU A 113 11.45 9.14 4.49
N ILE A 114 11.13 8.76 3.24
CA ILE A 114 11.60 9.45 2.04
C ILE A 114 11.18 10.93 2.07
N ARG A 115 9.94 11.23 2.46
CA ARG A 115 9.49 12.62 2.65
C ARG A 115 10.26 13.33 3.76
N SER A 116 10.56 12.64 4.86
CA SER A 116 11.23 13.22 6.02
C SER A 116 12.70 13.54 5.75
N CYS A 117 13.43 12.65 5.07
CA CYS A 117 14.89 12.76 4.92
C CYS A 117 15.39 12.86 3.46
N GLY A 118 14.56 12.66 2.45
CA GLY A 118 15.01 12.54 1.05
C GLY A 118 15.61 11.16 0.76
N ILE A 119 16.33 11.02 -0.36
CA ILE A 119 17.09 9.80 -0.68
C ILE A 119 18.58 10.14 -0.63
N ALA A 120 19.28 9.53 0.33
CA ALA A 120 20.70 9.77 0.54
C ALA A 120 21.57 9.25 -0.62
N PRO A 121 22.72 9.88 -0.91
CA PRO A 121 23.76 9.26 -1.72
C PRO A 121 24.39 8.08 -0.95
N ARG A 122 25.04 7.17 -1.68
CA ARG A 122 25.70 5.98 -1.09
C ARG A 122 26.78 6.34 -0.05
N SER A 123 27.38 7.52 -0.16
CA SER A 123 28.37 8.02 0.81
C SER A 123 27.80 8.34 2.19
N HIS A 124 26.47 8.41 2.35
CA HIS A 124 25.80 8.73 3.61
C HIS A 124 25.05 7.52 4.23
N LEU A 125 25.38 6.30 3.81
CA LEU A 125 24.77 5.08 4.35
C LEU A 125 24.94 4.94 5.87
N ASP A 126 26.07 5.40 6.40
CA ASP A 126 26.40 5.46 7.83
C ASP A 126 25.50 6.41 8.62
N ARG A 127 24.89 7.39 7.94
CA ARG A 127 23.97 8.38 8.52
C ARG A 127 22.50 7.94 8.47
N ILE A 128 22.16 6.81 7.87
CA ILE A 128 20.77 6.32 7.84
C ILE A 128 20.14 6.20 9.25
N PRO A 129 20.86 5.71 10.29
CA PRO A 129 20.32 5.71 11.65
C PRO A 129 19.93 7.10 12.16
N GLU A 130 20.65 8.15 11.77
CA GLU A 130 20.32 9.55 12.09
C GLU A 130 19.00 9.97 11.45
N ALA A 131 18.80 9.65 10.17
CA ALA A 131 17.57 9.94 9.44
C ALA A 131 16.37 9.17 10.00
N VAL A 132 16.54 7.90 10.36
CA VAL A 132 15.50 7.11 11.01
C VAL A 132 15.17 7.68 12.38
N ALA A 133 16.17 8.02 13.20
CA ALA A 133 15.97 8.65 14.50
C ALA A 133 15.19 9.97 14.38
N ARG A 134 15.50 10.79 13.37
CA ARG A 134 14.77 12.03 13.08
C ARG A 134 13.33 11.76 12.64
N TYR A 135 13.10 10.77 11.78
CA TYR A 135 11.76 10.39 11.32
C TYR A 135 10.87 9.91 12.48
N VAL A 136 11.46 9.18 13.44
CA VAL A 136 10.71 8.68 14.61
C VAL A 136 10.52 9.72 15.71
N ASP A 137 11.24 10.84 15.67
CA ASP A 137 11.00 11.97 16.56
C ASP A 137 9.69 12.68 16.16
N ARG A 138 8.93 13.12 17.17
CA ARG A 138 7.64 13.81 17.02
C ARG A 138 7.73 15.27 17.42
N SER A 139 8.92 15.79 17.68
CA SER A 139 9.14 17.20 17.96
C SER A 139 8.80 18.06 16.73
N GLY A 140 8.24 19.26 16.93
CA GLY A 140 7.89 20.16 15.84
C GLY A 140 9.07 20.50 14.92
N ALA A 141 10.29 20.53 15.48
CA ALA A 141 11.53 20.74 14.73
C ALA A 141 11.84 19.62 13.72
N THR A 142 11.22 18.45 13.83
CA THR A 142 11.39 17.34 12.88
C THR A 142 10.27 17.26 11.84
N HIS A 143 9.32 18.20 11.88
CA HIS A 143 8.27 18.29 10.87
C HIS A 143 8.91 18.49 9.48
N PRO A 144 8.45 17.80 8.41
CA PRO A 144 9.10 17.87 7.10
C PRO A 144 9.12 19.25 6.45
N GLU A 145 8.23 20.17 6.83
CA GLU A 145 8.21 21.55 6.31
C GLU A 145 8.90 22.57 7.24
N ASP A 146 9.48 22.13 8.35
CA ASP A 146 10.26 23.00 9.23
C ASP A 146 11.62 23.35 8.57
N PRO A 147 12.10 24.61 8.64
CA PRO A 147 13.38 25.01 8.06
C PRO A 147 14.57 24.14 8.49
N SER A 148 14.60 23.65 9.74
CA SER A 148 15.67 22.77 10.21
C SER A 148 15.65 21.41 9.52
N SER A 149 14.49 20.95 9.03
CA SER A 149 14.38 19.75 8.20
C SER A 149 14.93 19.98 6.79
N TYR A 150 14.83 21.20 6.25
CA TYR A 150 15.47 21.53 4.97
C TYR A 150 16.99 21.51 5.09
N GLU A 151 17.53 22.09 6.16
CA GLU A 151 18.98 22.08 6.44
C GLU A 151 19.50 20.65 6.66
N PHE A 152 18.79 19.86 7.48
CA PHE A 152 19.12 18.45 7.67
C PHE A 152 19.13 17.69 6.34
N ARG A 153 18.08 17.84 5.52
CA ARG A 153 17.99 17.15 4.22
C ARG A 153 19.00 17.67 3.21
N GLU A 154 19.39 18.93 3.25
CA GLU A 154 20.45 19.46 2.38
C GLU A 154 21.78 18.78 2.69
N SER A 155 22.06 18.55 3.98
CA SER A 155 23.24 17.79 4.42
C SER A 155 23.12 16.28 4.14
N PHE A 156 21.97 15.67 4.39
CA PHE A 156 21.79 14.22 4.33
C PHE A 156 21.47 13.70 2.92
N ALA A 157 20.64 14.41 2.16
CA ALA A 157 20.22 14.07 0.80
C ALA A 157 20.37 15.29 -0.12
N PRO A 158 21.62 15.69 -0.46
CA PRO A 158 21.89 16.95 -1.16
C PRO A 158 21.23 17.07 -2.55
N TYR A 159 20.97 15.93 -3.21
CA TYR A 159 20.44 15.87 -4.57
C TYR A 159 18.91 15.81 -4.66
N THR A 160 18.19 15.75 -3.54
CA THR A 160 16.72 15.61 -3.55
C THR A 160 16.04 16.57 -2.57
N ALA A 161 15.04 17.29 -3.05
CA ALA A 161 14.13 18.10 -2.26
C ALA A 161 12.73 17.49 -2.23
N THR A 162 12.12 17.44 -1.05
CA THR A 162 10.89 16.67 -0.78
C THR A 162 9.62 17.52 -0.74
N SER A 163 9.72 18.83 -0.95
CA SER A 163 8.59 19.73 -1.17
C SER A 163 8.97 20.87 -2.12
N ASP A 164 7.98 21.53 -2.74
CA ASP A 164 8.24 22.65 -3.64
C ASP A 164 8.85 23.85 -2.89
N LYS A 165 8.46 24.00 -1.61
CA LYS A 165 9.02 25.00 -0.69
C LYS A 165 10.50 24.75 -0.46
N GLU A 166 10.88 23.51 -0.12
CA GLU A 166 12.27 23.12 0.04
C GLU A 166 13.07 23.28 -1.26
N PHE A 167 12.50 22.84 -2.39
CA PHE A 167 13.16 22.94 -3.69
C PHE A 167 13.49 24.40 -4.05
N LYS A 168 12.53 25.31 -3.86
CA LYS A 168 12.75 26.75 -4.02
C LYS A 168 13.80 27.28 -3.03
N TRP A 169 13.70 26.92 -1.75
CA TRP A 169 14.63 27.32 -0.70
C TRP A 169 16.09 26.93 -1.03
N ARG A 170 16.31 25.71 -1.54
CA ARG A 170 17.64 25.24 -1.98
C ARG A 170 18.18 26.05 -3.15
N ARG A 171 17.33 26.35 -4.15
CA ARG A 171 17.73 27.14 -5.33
C ARG A 171 18.12 28.57 -4.96
N GLU A 172 17.42 29.19 -4.01
CA GLU A 172 17.73 30.53 -3.50
C GLU A 172 19.08 30.57 -2.76
N ARG A 173 19.53 29.44 -2.20
CA ARG A 173 20.84 29.28 -1.55
C ARG A 173 21.96 28.84 -2.51
N GLY A 174 21.67 28.75 -3.81
CA GLY A 174 22.64 28.39 -4.84
C GLY A 174 22.80 26.89 -5.09
N ASN A 175 22.01 26.03 -4.44
CA ASN A 175 22.01 24.60 -4.74
C ASN A 175 21.21 24.35 -6.04
N THR A 176 21.93 24.15 -7.14
CA THR A 176 21.35 23.91 -8.47
C THR A 176 21.27 22.44 -8.85
N GLU A 177 21.91 21.55 -8.08
CA GLU A 177 21.98 20.11 -8.34
C GLU A 177 20.80 19.33 -7.80
N ALA A 178 20.14 19.83 -6.74
CA ALA A 178 18.97 19.18 -6.19
C ALA A 178 17.83 19.12 -7.22
N ILE A 179 17.12 18.00 -7.24
CA ILE A 179 15.86 17.84 -7.98
C ILE A 179 14.68 17.78 -7.02
N ARG A 180 13.47 18.09 -7.53
CA ARG A 180 12.24 17.82 -6.80
C ARG A 180 11.94 16.32 -6.84
N LEU A 181 11.99 15.68 -5.67
CA LEU A 181 11.81 14.23 -5.51
C LEU A 181 10.33 13.87 -5.33
N TYR A 182 9.86 12.95 -6.16
CA TYR A 182 8.52 12.38 -6.05
C TYR A 182 8.58 10.87 -5.82
N VAL A 183 7.48 10.33 -5.32
CA VAL A 183 7.15 8.90 -5.39
C VAL A 183 6.02 8.77 -6.40
N ASP A 184 6.29 8.13 -7.53
CA ASP A 184 5.40 8.09 -8.69
C ASP A 184 4.09 7.36 -8.38
N TYR A 185 4.18 6.25 -7.63
CA TYR A 185 3.01 5.43 -7.32
C TYR A 185 3.12 4.73 -5.97
N VAL A 186 2.02 4.70 -5.21
CA VAL A 186 1.85 3.86 -4.03
C VAL A 186 0.65 2.93 -4.19
N GLY A 187 0.90 1.62 -4.25
CA GLY A 187 -0.13 0.59 -4.37
C GLY A 187 -0.20 -0.30 -3.12
N VAL A 188 -1.22 -0.15 -2.29
CA VAL A 188 -1.32 -0.90 -1.04
C VAL A 188 -2.58 -1.74 -0.92
N TRP A 189 -2.44 -2.96 -0.43
CA TRP A 189 -3.54 -3.84 -0.05
C TRP A 189 -3.69 -3.89 1.47
N ASP A 190 -4.90 -3.62 1.91
CA ASP A 190 -5.44 -3.75 3.27
C ASP A 190 -4.44 -3.40 4.38
N THR A 191 -4.10 -2.12 4.46
CA THR A 191 -3.14 -1.64 5.47
C THR A 191 -3.68 -1.89 6.88
N VAL A 192 -2.92 -2.64 7.68
CA VAL A 192 -3.20 -2.87 9.11
C VAL A 192 -2.07 -2.32 9.97
N SER A 193 -2.39 -1.87 11.19
CA SER A 193 -1.40 -1.36 12.13
C SER A 193 -0.32 -2.39 12.42
N ALA A 194 0.91 -1.92 12.70
CA ALA A 194 1.80 -2.69 13.55
C ALA A 194 1.08 -2.89 14.89
N LEU A 195 0.79 -4.14 15.28
CA LEU A 195 0.20 -4.42 16.59
C LEU A 195 1.14 -3.85 17.66
N GLY A 196 0.81 -2.69 18.18
CA GLY A 196 1.41 -2.17 19.39
C GLY A 196 1.12 -3.08 20.57
N VAL A 197 1.75 -2.81 21.70
CA VAL A 197 1.40 -3.48 22.97
C VAL A 197 -0.10 -3.27 23.21
N PRO A 198 -0.89 -4.31 23.53
CA PRO A 198 -2.33 -4.18 23.75
C PRO A 198 -2.67 -3.02 24.70
N LYS A 199 -3.68 -2.21 24.37
CA LYS A 199 -4.02 -0.95 25.10
C LYS A 199 -4.25 -1.13 26.61
N TRP A 200 -4.55 -2.36 27.06
CA TRP A 200 -4.74 -2.71 28.47
C TRP A 200 -3.44 -2.97 29.24
N ALA A 201 -2.30 -3.13 28.57
CA ALA A 201 -1.04 -3.43 29.23
C ALA A 201 -0.37 -2.15 29.78
N PRO A 202 0.35 -2.23 30.92
CA PRO A 202 1.11 -1.11 31.44
C PRO A 202 2.15 -0.63 30.41
N PHE A 203 2.33 0.69 30.28
CA PHE A 203 3.20 1.37 29.30
C PHE A 203 2.79 1.27 27.82
N ALA A 204 1.63 0.66 27.50
CA ALA A 204 1.13 0.55 26.13
C ALA A 204 1.00 1.91 25.43
N LYS A 205 0.58 2.97 26.14
CA LYS A 205 0.41 4.31 25.54
C LYS A 205 1.74 4.90 25.04
N SER A 206 2.79 4.86 25.86
CA SER A 206 4.12 5.39 25.49
C SER A 206 4.85 4.50 24.47
N PHE A 207 4.63 3.18 24.51
CA PHE A 207 5.18 2.27 23.51
C PHE A 207 4.47 2.42 22.17
N ASN A 208 3.13 2.42 22.15
CA ASN A 208 2.34 2.55 20.93
C ASN A 208 2.48 3.93 20.30
N GLN A 209 2.62 5.01 21.08
CA GLN A 209 2.93 6.33 20.53
C GLN A 209 4.26 6.38 19.77
N LYS A 210 5.20 5.45 19.97
CA LYS A 210 6.43 5.38 19.14
C LYS A 210 6.25 4.59 17.84
N TYR A 211 5.15 3.86 17.67
CA TYR A 211 4.91 2.96 16.52
C TYR A 211 3.56 3.20 15.81
N GLU A 212 2.72 4.09 16.33
CA GLU A 212 1.62 4.69 15.59
C GLU A 212 2.22 5.47 14.41
N PHE A 213 1.57 5.39 13.24
CA PHE A 213 1.96 6.12 12.04
C PHE A 213 2.47 7.53 12.39
N HIS A 214 3.67 7.88 11.95
CA HIS A 214 4.16 9.27 12.02
C HIS A 214 3.27 10.21 11.19
N ASP A 215 2.61 9.67 10.17
CA ASP A 215 1.62 10.35 9.36
C ASP A 215 0.57 9.33 8.86
N ALA A 216 -0.68 9.45 9.31
CA ALA A 216 -1.78 8.63 8.77
C ALA A 216 -2.20 9.11 7.38
N GLU A 217 -1.78 10.32 7.00
CA GLU A 217 -2.02 10.92 5.71
C GLU A 217 -1.05 10.40 4.64
N LEU A 218 -1.48 10.47 3.38
CA LEU A 218 -0.60 10.27 2.24
C LEU A 218 0.23 11.54 2.00
N SER A 219 1.55 11.37 1.77
CA SER A 219 2.45 12.50 1.51
C SER A 219 2.10 13.20 0.20
N SER A 220 2.18 14.54 0.18
CA SER A 220 2.07 15.36 -1.04
C SER A 220 3.19 15.16 -2.06
N SER A 221 4.23 14.39 -1.71
CA SER A 221 5.29 13.98 -2.66
C SER A 221 4.95 12.72 -3.43
N VAL A 222 3.80 12.09 -3.14
CA VAL A 222 3.27 10.99 -3.95
C VAL A 222 2.47 11.57 -5.11
N LEU A 223 2.73 11.11 -6.34
CA LEU A 223 2.01 11.59 -7.53
C LEU A 223 0.67 10.87 -7.73
N SER A 224 0.61 9.59 -7.41
CA SER A 224 -0.61 8.80 -7.50
C SER A 224 -0.61 7.63 -6.53
N ALA A 225 -1.79 7.18 -6.08
CA ALA A 225 -1.88 6.07 -5.14
C ALA A 225 -3.21 5.31 -5.25
N ARG A 226 -3.17 4.01 -4.96
CA ARG A 226 -4.35 3.15 -4.83
C ARG A 226 -4.26 2.33 -3.53
N HIS A 227 -5.33 2.36 -2.73
CA HIS A 227 -5.48 1.54 -1.52
C HIS A 227 -6.72 0.66 -1.59
N ALA A 228 -6.52 -0.65 -1.69
CA ALA A 228 -7.60 -1.64 -1.68
C ALA A 228 -7.85 -2.13 -0.24
N ILE A 229 -9.02 -1.88 0.32
CA ILE A 229 -9.38 -2.20 1.72
C ILE A 229 -10.41 -3.33 1.73
N SER A 230 -10.27 -4.31 2.62
CA SER A 230 -11.25 -5.41 2.74
C SER A 230 -12.51 -5.00 3.51
N LEU A 231 -13.68 -5.27 2.96
CA LEU A 231 -14.99 -5.11 3.62
C LEU A 231 -15.21 -6.17 4.70
N ASP A 232 -14.93 -7.44 4.38
CA ASP A 232 -15.40 -8.59 5.17
C ASP A 232 -14.37 -9.08 6.20
N GLU A 233 -13.34 -8.28 6.50
CA GLU A 233 -12.39 -8.58 7.56
C GLU A 233 -12.97 -8.22 8.92
N ARG A 234 -13.12 -9.24 9.79
CA ARG A 234 -13.80 -9.10 11.07
C ARG A 234 -12.89 -9.27 12.27
N ARG A 235 -11.62 -9.63 12.09
CA ARG A 235 -10.69 -9.81 13.22
C ARG A 235 -10.36 -8.45 13.80
N SER A 236 -10.67 -8.24 15.07
CA SER A 236 -10.38 -6.98 15.77
C SER A 236 -8.88 -6.64 15.85
N SER A 237 -8.00 -7.62 15.64
CA SER A 237 -6.55 -7.45 15.51
C SER A 237 -6.07 -6.96 14.14
N PHE A 238 -6.98 -6.78 13.18
CA PHE A 238 -6.71 -6.31 11.81
C PHE A 238 -7.55 -5.05 11.47
N PRO A 239 -7.46 -3.97 12.27
CA PRO A 239 -8.15 -2.73 11.94
C PRO A 239 -7.58 -2.15 10.64
N ALA A 240 -8.47 -1.71 9.75
CA ALA A 240 -8.07 -0.96 8.56
C ALA A 240 -7.44 0.38 8.96
N HIS A 241 -6.48 0.85 8.17
CA HIS A 241 -5.95 2.21 8.28
C HIS A 241 -6.16 2.98 6.98
N PRO A 242 -7.38 3.48 6.71
CA PRO A 242 -7.64 4.34 5.56
C PRO A 242 -6.78 5.62 5.63
N TRP A 243 -6.46 6.20 4.48
CA TRP A 243 -5.97 7.58 4.42
C TRP A 243 -7.13 8.55 4.64
N SER A 244 -6.86 9.68 5.30
CA SER A 244 -7.86 10.70 5.66
C SER A 244 -7.78 11.99 4.85
N ASN A 245 -6.82 12.11 3.92
CA ASN A 245 -6.51 13.37 3.23
C ASN A 245 -6.67 13.31 1.70
N LEU A 246 -7.33 12.29 1.16
CA LEU A 246 -7.46 12.07 -0.28
C LEU A 246 -8.27 13.17 -0.97
N ASP A 247 -9.32 13.69 -0.31
CA ASP A 247 -10.12 14.79 -0.87
C ASP A 247 -9.27 16.04 -1.08
N ARG A 248 -8.46 16.39 -0.07
CA ARG A 248 -7.50 17.50 -0.16
C ARG A 248 -6.47 17.28 -1.28
N LEU A 249 -5.97 16.05 -1.43
CA LEU A 249 -4.98 15.75 -2.47
C LEU A 249 -5.58 15.74 -3.88
N ASN A 250 -6.86 15.40 -4.02
CA ASN A 250 -7.58 15.39 -5.30
C ASN A 250 -8.21 16.76 -5.66
N GLU A 251 -8.31 17.72 -4.73
CA GLU A 251 -8.91 19.05 -4.96
C GLU A 251 -8.39 19.79 -6.21
N PRO A 252 -7.06 19.80 -6.53
CA PRO A 252 -6.56 20.44 -7.74
C PRO A 252 -7.12 19.82 -9.03
N THR A 253 -7.29 18.49 -9.04
CA THR A 253 -7.86 17.74 -10.16
C THR A 253 -9.35 18.04 -10.34
N LEU A 254 -10.08 18.23 -9.24
CA LEU A 254 -11.51 18.57 -9.23
C LEU A 254 -11.77 20.01 -9.70
N SER A 255 -10.81 20.91 -9.47
CA SER A 255 -10.91 22.34 -9.78
C SER A 255 -10.41 22.72 -11.18
N ALA A 256 -9.80 21.78 -11.90
CA ALA A 256 -9.26 22.02 -13.23
C ALA A 256 -10.37 22.24 -14.27
N LYS A 257 -10.37 23.41 -14.95
CA LYS A 257 -11.23 23.69 -16.10
C LYS A 257 -10.73 22.90 -17.32
N GLY A 258 -11.20 21.68 -17.49
CA GLY A 258 -10.84 20.78 -18.59
C GLY A 258 -11.69 19.50 -18.58
N PRO A 259 -11.44 18.51 -19.46
CA PRO A 259 -12.08 17.19 -19.33
C PRO A 259 -11.80 16.66 -17.91
N LYS A 260 -12.81 16.08 -17.24
CA LYS A 260 -12.66 15.52 -15.89
C LYS A 260 -11.44 14.59 -15.87
N GLN A 261 -10.34 15.04 -15.27
CA GLN A 261 -9.15 14.23 -15.11
C GLN A 261 -9.44 13.16 -14.04
N ARG A 262 -8.95 11.94 -14.23
CA ARG A 262 -9.11 10.86 -13.24
C ARG A 262 -8.42 11.26 -11.94
N LYS A 263 -9.05 10.97 -10.80
CA LYS A 263 -8.47 11.22 -9.47
C LYS A 263 -7.16 10.40 -9.35
N PRO A 264 -5.99 11.03 -9.13
CA PRO A 264 -4.73 10.29 -8.98
C PRO A 264 -4.63 9.48 -7.68
N PHE A 265 -5.44 9.83 -6.67
CA PHE A 265 -5.47 9.13 -5.38
C PHE A 265 -6.82 8.46 -5.18
N LEU A 266 -6.83 7.12 -5.14
CA LEU A 266 -8.03 6.32 -4.94
C LEU A 266 -7.87 5.39 -3.73
N GLN A 267 -8.95 5.24 -2.99
CA GLN A 267 -9.07 4.29 -1.89
C GLN A 267 -10.44 3.65 -1.97
N GLN A 268 -10.48 2.32 -2.05
CA GLN A 268 -11.73 1.61 -2.28
C GLN A 268 -11.89 0.40 -1.39
N TRP A 269 -13.14 0.13 -1.05
CA TRP A 269 -13.54 -1.03 -0.27
C TRP A 269 -13.95 -2.18 -1.19
N PHE A 270 -13.20 -3.28 -1.10
CA PHE A 270 -13.34 -4.48 -1.90
C PHE A 270 -13.99 -5.61 -1.10
N PRO A 271 -14.80 -6.46 -1.77
CA PRO A 271 -15.39 -7.60 -1.12
C PRO A 271 -14.32 -8.63 -0.75
N GLY A 272 -14.58 -9.33 0.33
CA GLY A 272 -13.72 -10.33 0.92
C GLY A 272 -12.95 -9.89 2.15
N ASN A 273 -12.30 -10.87 2.80
CA ASN A 273 -11.46 -10.67 3.97
C ASN A 273 -10.02 -10.22 3.58
N HIS A 274 -9.14 -10.06 4.58
CA HIS A 274 -7.76 -9.60 4.37
C HIS A 274 -6.99 -10.38 3.28
N GLY A 275 -7.10 -11.71 3.27
CA GLY A 275 -6.44 -12.56 2.27
C GLY A 275 -7.15 -12.57 0.91
N SER A 276 -8.46 -12.30 0.90
CA SER A 276 -9.23 -12.15 -0.34
C SER A 276 -8.87 -10.86 -1.06
N VAL A 277 -8.44 -9.82 -0.34
CA VAL A 277 -7.97 -8.55 -0.93
C VAL A 277 -6.47 -8.56 -1.22
N GLY A 278 -5.64 -9.09 -0.34
CA GLY A 278 -4.17 -9.07 -0.51
C GLY A 278 -3.55 -10.33 -1.11
N GLY A 279 -4.32 -11.39 -1.32
CA GLY A 279 -3.83 -12.70 -1.73
C GLY A 279 -3.26 -13.53 -0.57
N GLY A 280 -2.52 -14.58 -0.90
CA GLY A 280 -1.96 -15.52 0.09
C GLY A 280 -2.89 -16.68 0.46
N GLY A 281 -4.08 -16.75 -0.13
CA GLY A 281 -5.04 -17.83 0.02
C GLY A 281 -5.09 -18.78 -1.18
N ARG A 282 -5.71 -19.95 -0.99
CA ARG A 282 -5.97 -20.92 -2.08
C ARG A 282 -6.87 -20.36 -3.19
N ARG A 283 -7.75 -19.43 -2.80
CA ARG A 283 -8.74 -18.79 -3.65
C ARG A 283 -8.20 -17.43 -4.06
N ILE A 284 -8.22 -17.16 -5.37
CA ILE A 284 -7.59 -15.97 -5.93
C ILE A 284 -8.56 -15.05 -6.65
N GLY A 285 -9.79 -15.48 -6.95
CA GLY A 285 -10.79 -14.74 -7.72
C GLY A 285 -10.97 -13.31 -7.26
N LEU A 286 -11.21 -13.10 -5.97
CA LEU A 286 -11.31 -11.75 -5.38
C LEU A 286 -9.97 -11.01 -5.39
N SER A 287 -8.88 -11.70 -5.04
CA SER A 287 -7.55 -11.08 -4.95
C SER A 287 -6.96 -10.70 -6.31
N SER A 288 -7.37 -11.36 -7.39
CA SER A 288 -6.97 -11.05 -8.76
C SER A 288 -7.61 -9.74 -9.21
N ILE A 289 -8.87 -9.48 -8.84
CA ILE A 289 -9.56 -8.21 -9.09
C ILE A 289 -8.79 -7.06 -8.43
N THR A 290 -8.46 -7.19 -7.14
CA THR A 290 -7.72 -6.14 -6.41
C THR A 290 -6.29 -5.99 -6.92
N MET A 291 -5.65 -7.08 -7.33
CA MET A 291 -4.32 -7.04 -7.96
C MET A 291 -4.36 -6.31 -9.30
N HIS A 292 -5.38 -6.56 -10.11
CA HIS A 292 -5.58 -5.92 -11.40
C HIS A 292 -5.83 -4.42 -11.24
N TRP A 293 -6.68 -4.03 -10.30
CA TRP A 293 -6.95 -2.62 -10.02
C TRP A 293 -5.70 -1.86 -9.57
N ILE A 294 -4.84 -2.43 -8.72
CA ILE A 294 -3.56 -1.79 -8.36
C ILE A 294 -2.58 -1.79 -9.55
N ALA A 295 -2.53 -2.87 -10.34
CA ALA A 295 -1.66 -2.94 -11.52
C ALA A 295 -2.03 -1.90 -12.58
N GLN A 296 -3.32 -1.69 -12.86
CA GLN A 296 -3.80 -0.63 -13.76
C GLN A 296 -3.31 0.74 -13.29
N GLY A 297 -3.43 1.07 -12.00
CA GLY A 297 -2.91 2.33 -11.46
C GLY A 297 -1.40 2.48 -11.60
N ALA A 298 -0.64 1.41 -11.41
CA ALA A 298 0.81 1.43 -11.59
C ALA A 298 1.20 1.64 -13.06
N VAL A 299 0.46 1.03 -14.00
CA VAL A 299 0.66 1.19 -15.45
C VAL A 299 0.27 2.60 -15.90
N ASP A 300 -0.82 3.16 -15.38
CA ASP A 300 -1.21 4.56 -15.61
C ASP A 300 -0.12 5.53 -15.13
N ALA A 301 0.58 5.18 -14.04
CA ALA A 301 1.74 5.90 -13.52
C ALA A 301 3.07 5.58 -14.23
N GLY A 302 3.05 4.79 -15.32
CA GLY A 302 4.20 4.53 -16.18
C GLY A 302 4.94 3.21 -15.93
N LEU A 303 4.58 2.41 -14.92
CA LEU A 303 5.24 1.12 -14.70
C LEU A 303 4.89 0.12 -15.81
N SER A 304 5.91 -0.47 -16.43
CA SER A 304 5.72 -1.46 -17.50
C SER A 304 5.65 -2.88 -16.93
N ILE A 305 4.57 -3.60 -17.23
CA ILE A 305 4.34 -4.98 -16.77
C ILE A 305 3.98 -5.92 -17.92
N SER A 306 4.34 -7.20 -17.74
CA SER A 306 3.94 -8.32 -18.59
C SER A 306 2.52 -8.73 -18.24
N TRP A 307 1.55 -8.35 -19.08
CA TRP A 307 0.16 -8.80 -18.93
C TRP A 307 0.00 -10.31 -19.14
N GLU A 308 0.88 -10.93 -19.92
CA GLU A 308 0.92 -12.39 -20.05
C GLU A 308 1.32 -13.07 -18.72
N ASP A 309 2.37 -12.58 -18.05
CA ASP A 309 2.74 -13.09 -16.73
C ASP A 309 1.69 -12.75 -15.69
N PHE A 310 1.07 -11.57 -15.81
CA PHE A 310 -0.06 -11.18 -14.97
C PHE A 310 -1.19 -12.21 -15.07
N ASP A 311 -1.61 -12.58 -16.28
CA ASP A 311 -2.69 -13.55 -16.50
C ASP A 311 -2.32 -14.95 -15.95
N ARG A 312 -1.03 -15.33 -16.01
CA ARG A 312 -0.54 -16.57 -15.35
C ARG A 312 -0.61 -16.49 -13.82
N GLN A 313 -0.27 -15.34 -13.24
CA GLN A 313 -0.38 -15.15 -11.80
C GLN A 313 -1.85 -14.99 -11.35
N ALA A 314 -2.73 -14.45 -12.20
CA ALA A 314 -4.12 -14.08 -11.94
C ALA A 314 -5.09 -14.75 -12.92
N TRP A 315 -5.06 -16.08 -12.96
CA TRP A 315 -5.84 -16.89 -13.90
C TRP A 315 -7.35 -16.97 -13.60
N ARG A 316 -7.82 -16.32 -12.52
CA ARG A 316 -9.23 -16.33 -12.11
C ARG A 316 -9.64 -15.01 -11.48
N PHE A 317 -10.78 -14.50 -11.91
CA PHE A 317 -11.51 -13.33 -11.42
C PHE A 317 -12.94 -13.77 -11.09
N SER A 318 -13.44 -13.48 -9.89
CA SER A 318 -14.80 -13.87 -9.53
C SER A 318 -15.27 -13.11 -8.30
N VAL A 319 -16.25 -12.23 -8.48
CA VAL A 319 -16.89 -11.47 -7.39
C VAL A 319 -17.68 -12.36 -6.44
N LEU A 320 -18.19 -13.49 -6.94
CA LEU A 320 -18.95 -14.48 -6.17
C LEU A 320 -18.08 -15.54 -5.49
N GLU A 321 -16.74 -15.43 -5.56
CA GLU A 321 -15.89 -16.44 -4.94
C GLU A 321 -16.11 -16.49 -3.42
N LYS A 322 -16.30 -17.70 -2.89
CA LYS A 322 -16.54 -17.94 -1.46
C LYS A 322 -15.33 -17.49 -0.64
N LEU A 323 -15.60 -16.82 0.47
CA LEU A 323 -14.56 -16.41 1.41
C LEU A 323 -13.99 -17.65 2.11
N ASP A 324 -12.69 -17.88 1.96
CA ASP A 324 -11.99 -18.90 2.73
C ASP A 324 -11.40 -18.25 3.98
N ASN A 325 -11.93 -18.63 5.15
CA ASN A 325 -11.46 -18.17 6.47
C ASN A 325 -10.45 -19.16 7.08
N LYS A 326 -9.57 -19.77 6.28
CA LYS A 326 -8.57 -20.71 6.79
C LYS A 326 -7.33 -19.97 7.30
N PHE A 327 -7.18 -19.95 8.62
CA PHE A 327 -5.98 -19.47 9.29
C PHE A 327 -5.01 -20.64 9.50
N GLY A 328 -3.74 -20.46 9.12
CA GLY A 328 -2.65 -21.37 9.51
C GLY A 328 -2.50 -21.44 11.04
N PRO A 329 -1.68 -22.36 11.59
CA PRO A 329 -1.59 -22.56 13.03
C PRO A 329 -1.07 -21.29 13.72
N VAL A 330 -1.96 -20.61 14.43
CA VAL A 330 -1.65 -19.44 15.24
C VAL A 330 -1.52 -19.88 16.70
N GLY A 331 -0.47 -19.42 17.38
CA GLY A 331 -0.28 -19.71 18.81
C GLY A 331 -1.48 -19.29 19.65
N ALA A 332 -1.68 -19.93 20.81
CA ALA A 332 -2.88 -19.82 21.63
C ALA A 332 -3.36 -18.38 21.94
N VAL A 333 -2.43 -17.44 22.14
CA VAL A 333 -2.75 -16.02 22.38
C VAL A 333 -3.35 -15.34 21.13
N ASN A 334 -2.80 -15.63 19.95
CA ASN A 334 -3.30 -15.09 18.69
C ASN A 334 -4.62 -15.78 18.28
N TRP A 335 -4.83 -17.03 18.69
CA TRP A 335 -6.12 -17.72 18.57
C TRP A 335 -7.22 -17.00 19.38
N VAL A 336 -6.97 -16.63 20.64
CA VAL A 336 -7.94 -15.88 21.46
C VAL A 336 -8.24 -14.50 20.87
N LEU A 337 -7.23 -13.75 20.41
CA LEU A 337 -7.42 -12.45 19.77
C LEU A 337 -8.18 -12.54 18.44
N GLN A 338 -8.14 -13.67 17.75
CA GLN A 338 -8.90 -13.93 16.52
C GLN A 338 -10.37 -14.30 16.77
N GLN A 339 -10.76 -14.62 18.01
CA GLN A 339 -12.15 -14.91 18.35
C GLN A 339 -12.99 -13.64 18.54
N SER A 340 -12.36 -12.49 18.79
CA SER A 340 -13.05 -11.20 18.83
C SER A 340 -13.36 -10.73 17.40
N LYS A 341 -14.63 -10.86 17.01
CA LYS A 341 -15.14 -10.44 15.70
C LYS A 341 -15.84 -9.09 15.81
N LYS A 342 -15.38 -8.10 15.04
CA LYS A 342 -16.03 -6.80 14.86
C LYS A 342 -15.98 -6.45 13.38
N ASP A 343 -17.13 -6.15 12.79
CA ASP A 343 -17.19 -5.63 11.42
C ASP A 343 -16.51 -4.27 11.34
N ARG A 344 -15.90 -3.97 10.19
CA ARG A 344 -15.32 -2.66 9.92
C ARG A 344 -16.43 -1.64 9.71
N GLU A 345 -16.13 -0.37 9.97
CA GLU A 345 -17.06 0.74 9.73
C GLU A 345 -17.42 0.88 8.25
N GLY A 346 -16.48 0.56 7.35
CA GLY A 346 -16.67 0.59 5.90
C GLY A 346 -16.68 2.00 5.31
N PRO A 347 -17.05 2.13 4.01
CA PRO A 347 -17.16 3.42 3.35
C PRO A 347 -18.36 4.21 3.86
N SER A 348 -18.21 5.54 3.91
CA SER A 348 -19.30 6.49 4.17
C SER A 348 -19.90 7.09 2.89
N ASP A 349 -19.36 6.74 1.73
CA ASP A 349 -19.73 7.27 0.42
C ASP A 349 -19.58 6.14 -0.61
N ILE A 350 -20.59 5.95 -1.46
CA ILE A 350 -20.60 4.94 -2.52
C ILE A 350 -19.44 5.12 -3.52
N GLU A 351 -18.91 6.33 -3.71
CA GLU A 351 -17.72 6.58 -4.53
C GLU A 351 -16.47 5.86 -4.00
N ASN A 352 -16.44 5.45 -2.74
CA ASN A 352 -15.36 4.66 -2.14
C ASN A 352 -15.62 3.14 -2.20
N LEU A 353 -16.73 2.71 -2.79
CA LEU A 353 -17.02 1.30 -3.01
C LEU A 353 -16.35 0.82 -4.31
N SER A 354 -15.72 -0.36 -4.29
CA SER A 354 -15.14 -0.93 -5.51
C SER A 354 -16.22 -1.43 -6.47
N LEU A 355 -15.93 -1.44 -7.77
CA LEU A 355 -16.79 -2.07 -8.77
C LEU A 355 -17.13 -3.52 -8.40
N ALA A 356 -16.16 -4.28 -7.87
CA ALA A 356 -16.39 -5.66 -7.45
C ALA A 356 -17.35 -5.80 -6.26
N ALA A 357 -17.39 -4.83 -5.35
CA ALA A 357 -18.35 -4.84 -4.25
C ALA A 357 -19.76 -4.50 -4.73
N VAL A 358 -19.88 -3.55 -5.67
CA VAL A 358 -21.13 -3.24 -6.38
C VAL A 358 -21.66 -4.51 -7.07
N ASP A 359 -20.84 -5.12 -7.93
CA ASP A 359 -21.22 -6.29 -8.71
C ASP A 359 -21.53 -7.50 -7.80
N ARG A 360 -20.79 -7.70 -6.71
CA ARG A 360 -21.10 -8.76 -5.72
C ARG A 360 -22.41 -8.49 -4.99
N PHE A 361 -22.68 -7.25 -4.59
CA PHE A 361 -23.91 -6.90 -3.87
C PHE A 361 -25.15 -7.12 -4.74
N GLN A 362 -25.06 -6.76 -6.04
CA GLN A 362 -26.13 -6.98 -7.01
C GLN A 362 -26.36 -8.47 -7.30
N LEU A 363 -25.29 -9.26 -7.45
CA LEU A 363 -25.39 -10.67 -7.89
C LEU A 363 -25.61 -11.69 -6.75
N ASP A 364 -25.35 -11.30 -5.50
CA ASP A 364 -25.49 -12.17 -4.32
C ASP A 364 -26.41 -11.50 -3.29
N ASP A 365 -27.67 -11.93 -3.27
CA ASP A 365 -28.69 -11.45 -2.33
C ASP A 365 -28.32 -11.70 -0.86
N GLU A 366 -27.45 -12.69 -0.59
CA GLU A 366 -26.97 -12.98 0.76
C GLU A 366 -25.80 -12.07 1.17
N TYR A 367 -25.17 -11.37 0.22
CA TYR A 367 -24.04 -10.49 0.49
C TYR A 367 -24.49 -9.11 1.00
N ARG A 368 -24.78 -9.04 2.30
CA ARG A 368 -25.15 -7.80 3.02
C ARG A 368 -24.26 -7.59 4.26
N PRO A 369 -22.93 -7.37 4.09
CA PRO A 369 -22.04 -7.17 5.22
C PRO A 369 -22.32 -5.84 5.94
N LYS A 370 -22.22 -5.83 7.28
CA LYS A 370 -22.47 -4.64 8.11
C LYS A 370 -21.54 -3.46 7.82
N SER A 371 -20.41 -3.70 7.18
CA SER A 371 -19.53 -2.65 6.69
C SER A 371 -20.18 -1.79 5.59
N LEU A 372 -21.32 -2.17 5.04
CA LEU A 372 -22.05 -1.36 4.07
C LEU A 372 -23.21 -0.57 4.68
N ASP A 373 -23.44 -0.67 6.01
CA ASP A 373 -24.61 -0.07 6.67
C ASP A 373 -24.74 1.45 6.39
N GLN A 374 -23.62 2.17 6.27
CA GLN A 374 -23.61 3.63 6.03
C GLN A 374 -24.14 4.01 4.64
N ILE A 375 -23.91 3.16 3.63
CA ILE A 375 -24.26 3.41 2.23
C ILE A 375 -25.34 2.45 1.72
N TYR A 376 -25.91 1.63 2.60
CA TYR A 376 -26.90 0.61 2.23
C TYR A 376 -28.10 1.22 1.51
N HIS A 377 -28.54 2.39 1.97
CA HIS A 377 -29.65 3.15 1.38
C HIS A 377 -29.38 3.63 -0.05
N GLU A 378 -28.12 3.73 -0.46
CA GLU A 378 -27.70 4.09 -1.82
C GLU A 378 -27.62 2.87 -2.76
N LEU A 379 -27.59 1.66 -2.20
CA LEU A 379 -27.50 0.39 -2.93
C LEU A 379 -28.83 -0.38 -2.97
N TYR A 380 -29.80 0.03 -2.15
CA TYR A 380 -31.06 -0.68 -1.98
C TYR A 380 -32.07 -0.26 -3.04
N ASP A 381 -32.74 -1.26 -3.65
CA ASP A 381 -33.85 -1.07 -4.60
C ASP A 381 -33.49 -0.30 -5.89
N LEU A 382 -32.21 -0.35 -6.30
CA LEU A 382 -31.79 0.17 -7.60
C LEU A 382 -32.38 -0.70 -8.72
N SER A 383 -32.94 -0.04 -9.74
CA SER A 383 -33.36 -0.67 -10.98
C SER A 383 -32.17 -1.16 -11.81
N GLU A 384 -32.39 -2.05 -12.78
CA GLU A 384 -31.35 -2.53 -13.69
C GLU A 384 -30.61 -1.38 -14.42
N ALA A 385 -31.34 -0.31 -14.77
CA ALA A 385 -30.74 0.87 -15.39
C ALA A 385 -29.81 1.61 -14.43
N GLU A 386 -30.23 1.79 -13.17
CA GLU A 386 -29.42 2.44 -12.14
C GLU A 386 -28.19 1.62 -11.77
N TRP A 387 -28.29 0.28 -11.71
CA TRP A 387 -27.13 -0.59 -11.58
C TRP A 387 -26.15 -0.43 -12.75
N GLY A 388 -26.66 -0.39 -13.99
CA GLY A 388 -25.86 -0.16 -15.18
C GLY A 388 -25.13 1.19 -15.15
N ASP A 389 -25.82 2.26 -14.73
CA ASP A 389 -25.24 3.60 -14.59
C ASP A 389 -24.18 3.64 -13.47
N LEU A 390 -24.47 3.06 -12.31
CA LEU A 390 -23.52 2.97 -11.20
C LEU A 390 -22.27 2.21 -11.61
N ARG A 391 -22.44 1.04 -12.23
CA ARG A 391 -21.33 0.24 -12.77
C ARG A 391 -20.50 1.03 -13.79
N GLY A 392 -21.14 1.75 -14.71
CA GLY A 392 -20.48 2.62 -15.68
C GLY A 392 -19.67 3.74 -15.03
N GLN A 393 -20.19 4.36 -13.98
CA GLN A 393 -19.47 5.37 -13.19
C GLN A 393 -18.23 4.79 -12.50
N MET A 394 -18.34 3.60 -11.91
CA MET A 394 -17.21 2.91 -11.26
C MET A 394 -16.10 2.58 -12.27
N ILE A 395 -16.46 2.07 -13.45
CA ILE A 395 -15.52 1.79 -14.55
C ILE A 395 -14.81 3.07 -15.00
N ALA A 396 -15.56 4.15 -15.21
CA ALA A 396 -14.99 5.43 -15.63
C ALA A 396 -14.02 6.02 -14.58
N ARG A 397 -14.39 5.91 -13.29
CA ARG A 397 -13.55 6.31 -12.15
C ARG A 397 -12.24 5.53 -12.08
N ASP A 398 -12.32 4.20 -12.23
CA ASP A 398 -11.18 3.29 -12.09
C ASP A 398 -10.26 3.29 -13.30
N GLY A 399 -10.77 3.84 -14.41
CA GLY A 399 -10.05 4.00 -15.65
C GLY A 399 -10.15 2.82 -16.61
N GLY A 400 -11.08 1.91 -16.33
CA GLY A 400 -11.32 0.66 -17.02
C GLY A 400 -11.97 -0.36 -16.08
N PRO A 401 -12.54 -1.45 -16.61
CA PRO A 401 -13.09 -2.52 -15.79
C PRO A 401 -11.98 -3.25 -15.02
N THR A 402 -12.30 -3.70 -13.81
CA THR A 402 -11.41 -4.56 -13.01
C THR A 402 -11.64 -6.05 -13.29
N HIS A 403 -12.84 -6.39 -13.75
CA HIS A 403 -13.30 -7.74 -14.08
C HIS A 403 -14.52 -7.67 -15.01
N ASP A 404 -14.79 -8.78 -15.69
CA ASP A 404 -16.03 -9.00 -16.41
C ASP A 404 -16.99 -9.83 -15.56
N LEU A 405 -18.30 -9.69 -15.81
CA LEU A 405 -19.33 -10.44 -15.07
C LEU A 405 -19.40 -11.90 -15.50
N ASP A 406 -19.19 -12.16 -16.80
CA ASP A 406 -19.34 -13.48 -17.41
C ASP A 406 -18.00 -14.20 -17.62
N ASP A 407 -16.90 -13.45 -17.77
CA ASP A 407 -15.57 -13.98 -18.01
C ASP A 407 -14.80 -14.04 -16.69
N GLY A 408 -14.41 -15.25 -16.26
CA GLY A 408 -13.58 -15.45 -15.09
C GLY A 408 -12.12 -15.03 -15.30
N LEU A 409 -11.82 -14.32 -16.38
CA LEU A 409 -10.50 -13.81 -16.76
C LEU A 409 -10.41 -12.29 -16.58
N ARG A 410 -9.21 -11.76 -16.81
CA ARG A 410 -8.97 -10.32 -16.81
C ARG A 410 -9.63 -9.71 -18.06
N PRO A 411 -10.29 -8.54 -17.94
CA PRO A 411 -10.77 -7.79 -19.09
C PRO A 411 -9.63 -7.49 -20.06
N ARG A 412 -9.89 -7.68 -21.36
CA ARG A 412 -8.95 -7.37 -22.44
C ARG A 412 -9.49 -6.18 -23.21
N ASP A 413 -8.80 -5.05 -23.08
CA ASP A 413 -8.99 -3.88 -23.97
C ASP A 413 -8.19 -4.05 -25.27
#